data_AF-A0A936M2A1-F1
#
_entry.id   AF-A0A936M2A1-F1
#
_cell.length_a   1.000
_cell.length_b   1.000
_cell.length_c   1.000
_cell.angle_alpha   90.00
_cell.angle_beta   90.00
_cell.angle_gamma   90.00
#
_symmetry.space_group_name_H-M   'P 1'
#
loop_
_entity.id
_entity.type
_entity.pdbx_description
1 polymer ?
#
loop_
_entity_poly.entity_id
_entity_poly.type
_entity_poly.pdbx_seq_one_letter_code
_entity_poly.pdbx_strand_id
1 'polypeptide(L)'
;MAKRFTLAEAESLLPELERLLRNAIDLKTVLEDAGGTLASIAERAAMAGGVAVNVQQALEARSRRDASAQQLKLTIEEMQQTGCVVKDLDTGLLDFPCFYRGREVYLCWRLGEHGISHWHGIDEGFAGRKPVDEDFLSHHRGDPPN
;
A
#
# COMPACT_ATOMS: atom_id res chain seq x y z
N MET A 1 16.89 5.90 -11.04
CA MET A 1 17.26 5.58 -9.65
C MET A 1 16.05 5.87 -8.78
N ALA A 2 15.79 5.07 -7.72
CA ALA A 2 14.69 5.35 -6.80
C ALA A 2 15.00 6.63 -6.00
N LYS A 3 13.99 7.47 -5.77
CA LYS A 3 14.12 8.71 -4.98
C LYS A 3 14.45 8.36 -3.53
N ARG A 4 15.40 9.09 -2.92
CA ARG A 4 15.68 9.04 -1.48
C ARG A 4 15.14 10.29 -0.80
N PHE A 5 14.57 10.10 0.38
CA PHE A 5 13.86 11.12 1.12
C PHE A 5 14.62 11.50 2.38
N THR A 6 14.60 12.78 2.71
CA THR A 6 14.73 13.22 4.10
C THR A 6 13.47 12.84 4.88
N LEU A 7 13.56 12.82 6.22
CA LEU A 7 12.41 12.58 7.07
C LEU A 7 11.29 13.58 6.80
N ALA A 8 11.62 14.87 6.72
CA ALA A 8 10.66 15.94 6.49
C ALA A 8 9.95 15.83 5.13
N GLU A 9 10.67 15.45 4.07
CA GLU A 9 10.05 15.23 2.75
C GLU A 9 9.08 14.05 2.79
N ALA A 10 9.46 12.93 3.41
CA ALA A 10 8.59 11.77 3.55
C ALA A 10 7.35 12.11 4.39
N GLU A 11 7.52 12.83 5.51
CA GLU A 11 6.41 13.29 6.35
C GLU A 11 5.45 14.23 5.63
N SER A 12 5.97 15.10 4.76
CA SER A 12 5.14 16.02 3.97
C SER A 12 4.18 15.31 3.01
N LEU A 13 4.49 14.07 2.61
CA LEU A 13 3.67 13.27 1.71
C LEU A 13 2.59 12.46 2.45
N LEU A 14 2.70 12.29 3.77
CA LEU A 14 1.79 11.43 4.53
C LEU A 14 0.31 11.82 4.40
N PRO A 15 -0.10 13.10 4.42
CA PRO A 15 -1.52 13.43 4.32
C PRO A 15 -2.16 12.94 3.01
N GLU A 16 -1.42 13.04 1.89
CA GLU A 16 -1.87 12.58 0.59
C GLU A 16 -1.81 11.05 0.49
N LEU A 17 -0.69 10.46 0.90
CA LEU A 17 -0.50 9.00 0.88
C LEU A 17 -1.49 8.28 1.81
N GLU A 18 -1.83 8.85 2.96
CA GLU A 18 -2.84 8.30 3.85
C GLU A 18 -4.22 8.25 3.16
N ARG A 19 -4.61 9.32 2.47
CA ARG A 19 -5.86 9.36 1.70
C ARG A 19 -5.87 8.29 0.60
N LEU A 20 -4.79 8.19 -0.17
CA LEU A 20 -4.65 7.19 -1.23
C LEU A 20 -4.66 5.76 -0.69
N LEU A 21 -3.96 5.53 0.42
CA LEU A 21 -3.87 4.22 1.06
C LEU A 21 -5.22 3.76 1.60
N ARG A 22 -5.98 4.65 2.26
CA ARG A 22 -7.35 4.34 2.69
C ARG A 22 -8.25 3.96 1.51
N ASN A 23 -8.20 4.74 0.43
CA ASN A 23 -8.92 4.43 -0.80
C ASN A 23 -8.49 3.07 -1.39
N ALA A 24 -7.20 2.76 -1.38
CA ALA A 24 -6.69 1.48 -1.87
C ALA A 24 -7.18 0.30 -1.01
N ILE A 25 -7.23 0.45 0.32
CA ILE A 25 -7.78 -0.56 1.24
C ILE A 25 -9.27 -0.79 0.98
N ASP A 26 -10.04 0.28 0.80
CA ASP A 26 -11.47 0.19 0.48
C ASP A 26 -11.70 -0.52 -0.87
N LEU A 27 -10.93 -0.13 -1.90
CA LEU A 27 -10.99 -0.77 -3.22
C LEU A 27 -10.59 -2.24 -3.18
N LYS A 28 -9.59 -2.61 -2.37
CA LYS A 28 -9.21 -4.01 -2.15
C LYS A 28 -10.34 -4.79 -1.48
N THR A 29 -10.99 -4.22 -0.47
CA THR A 29 -12.13 -4.85 0.22
C THR A 29 -13.27 -5.13 -0.77
N VAL A 30 -13.63 -4.13 -1.60
CA VAL A 30 -14.67 -4.29 -2.63
C VAL A 30 -14.28 -5.35 -3.67
N LEU A 31 -13.00 -5.39 -4.06
CA LEU A 31 -12.47 -6.38 -4.99
C LEU A 31 -12.60 -7.81 -4.44
N GLU A 32 -12.24 -8.02 -3.18
CA GLU A 32 -12.32 -9.31 -2.50
C GLU A 32 -13.77 -9.77 -2.31
N ASP A 33 -14.67 -8.88 -1.88
CA ASP A 33 -16.10 -9.16 -1.72
C ASP A 33 -16.76 -9.56 -3.05
N ALA A 34 -16.44 -8.84 -4.13
CA ALA A 34 -16.93 -9.16 -5.46
C ALA A 34 -16.38 -10.50 -5.97
N GLY A 35 -15.10 -10.79 -5.68
CA GLY A 35 -14.48 -12.09 -5.96
C GLY A 35 -15.13 -13.24 -5.21
N GLY A 36 -15.38 -13.07 -3.91
CA GLY A 36 -16.08 -14.05 -3.06
C GLY A 36 -17.51 -14.31 -3.53
N THR A 37 -18.22 -13.25 -3.95
CA THR A 37 -19.57 -13.37 -4.53
C THR A 37 -19.56 -14.24 -5.79
N LEU A 38 -18.60 -14.01 -6.71
CA LEU A 38 -18.46 -14.81 -7.93
C LEU A 38 -18.12 -16.27 -7.62
N ALA A 39 -17.19 -16.51 -6.69
CA ALA A 39 -16.80 -17.85 -6.28
C ALA A 39 -18.01 -18.63 -5.72
N SER A 40 -18.80 -17.97 -4.86
CA SER A 40 -20.00 -18.54 -4.27
C SER A 40 -21.09 -18.85 -5.32
N ILE A 41 -21.26 -17.98 -6.33
CA ILE A 41 -22.18 -18.25 -7.45
C ILE A 41 -21.71 -19.47 -8.26
N ALA A 42 -20.41 -19.54 -8.57
CA ALA A 42 -19.83 -20.64 -9.35
C ALA A 42 -19.96 -21.99 -8.61
N GLU A 43 -19.73 -22.00 -7.30
CA GLU A 43 -19.89 -23.19 -6.45
C GLU A 43 -21.34 -23.69 -6.46
N ARG A 44 -22.32 -22.80 -6.25
CA ARG A 44 -23.75 -23.16 -6.34
C ARG A 44 -24.13 -23.67 -7.73
N ALA A 45 -23.61 -23.04 -8.79
CA ALA A 45 -23.84 -23.47 -10.16
C ALA A 45 -23.36 -24.90 -10.40
N ALA A 46 -22.15 -25.22 -9.94
CA ALA A 46 -21.57 -26.56 -10.04
C ALA A 46 -22.40 -27.59 -9.27
N MET A 47 -22.81 -27.28 -8.04
CA MET A 47 -23.62 -28.15 -7.19
C MET A 47 -25.04 -28.38 -7.73
N ALA A 48 -25.63 -27.36 -8.38
CA ALA A 48 -26.97 -27.42 -8.96
C ALA A 48 -27.01 -27.91 -10.43
N GLY A 49 -25.88 -28.38 -10.97
CA GLY A 49 -25.80 -28.85 -12.37
C GLY A 49 -26.09 -27.75 -13.41
N GLY A 50 -25.80 -26.49 -13.08
CA GLY A 50 -25.98 -25.33 -13.97
C GLY A 50 -27.40 -24.75 -14.02
N VAL A 51 -28.36 -25.31 -13.29
CA VAL A 51 -29.80 -24.97 -13.44
C VAL A 51 -30.21 -23.70 -12.69
N ALA A 52 -29.41 -23.21 -11.74
CA ALA A 52 -29.78 -22.09 -10.85
C ALA A 52 -28.70 -21.00 -10.74
N VAL A 53 -28.16 -20.52 -11.86
CA VAL A 53 -27.21 -19.41 -11.86
C VAL A 53 -27.95 -18.08 -11.96
N ASN A 54 -27.80 -17.22 -10.96
CA ASN A 54 -28.24 -15.83 -11.06
C ASN A 54 -27.24 -15.06 -11.94
N VAL A 55 -27.48 -15.08 -13.26
CA VAL A 55 -26.60 -14.47 -14.27
C VAL A 55 -26.42 -12.98 -14.04
N GLN A 56 -27.49 -12.26 -13.67
CA GLN A 56 -27.44 -10.83 -13.44
C GLN A 56 -26.51 -10.49 -12.27
N GLN A 57 -26.67 -11.20 -11.15
CA GLN A 57 -25.80 -11.04 -9.99
C GLN A 57 -24.33 -11.35 -10.33
N ALA A 58 -24.08 -12.37 -11.17
CA ALA A 58 -22.73 -12.70 -11.61
C ALA A 58 -22.11 -11.61 -12.50
N LEU A 59 -22.88 -11.02 -13.42
CA LEU A 59 -22.43 -9.91 -14.27
C LEU A 59 -22.10 -8.66 -13.44
N GLU A 60 -22.97 -8.31 -12.48
CA GLU A 60 -22.77 -7.18 -11.58
C GLU A 60 -21.53 -7.37 -10.69
N ALA A 61 -21.37 -8.55 -10.09
CA ALA A 61 -20.19 -8.87 -9.28
C ALA A 61 -18.91 -8.84 -10.12
N ARG A 62 -18.94 -9.36 -11.35
CA ARG A 62 -17.80 -9.27 -12.27
C ARG A 62 -17.46 -7.83 -12.63
N SER A 63 -18.44 -7.02 -13.00
CA SER A 63 -18.22 -5.62 -13.34
C SER A 63 -17.63 -4.84 -12.16
N ARG A 64 -18.12 -5.09 -10.94
CA ARG A 64 -17.60 -4.47 -9.73
C ARG A 64 -16.15 -4.90 -9.46
N ARG A 65 -15.87 -6.20 -9.55
CA ARG A 65 -14.52 -6.75 -9.39
C ARG A 65 -13.54 -6.11 -10.38
N ASP A 66 -13.89 -6.09 -11.67
CA ASP A 66 -13.01 -5.61 -12.72
C ASP A 66 -12.76 -4.08 -12.58
N ALA A 67 -13.79 -3.30 -12.21
CA ALA A 67 -13.66 -1.87 -11.94
C ALA A 67 -12.77 -1.58 -10.70
N SER A 68 -13.01 -2.27 -9.58
CA SER A 68 -12.22 -2.10 -8.36
C SER A 68 -10.76 -2.51 -8.56
N ALA A 69 -10.49 -3.59 -9.31
CA ALA A 69 -9.13 -4.00 -9.66
C ALA A 69 -8.40 -2.91 -10.46
N GLN A 70 -9.06 -2.31 -11.45
CA GLN A 70 -8.47 -1.24 -12.24
C GLN A 70 -8.19 0.00 -11.40
N GLN A 71 -9.15 0.44 -10.58
CA GLN A 71 -8.98 1.60 -9.71
C GLN A 71 -7.91 1.38 -8.64
N LEU A 72 -7.86 0.18 -8.05
CA LEU A 72 -6.83 -0.19 -7.08
C LEU A 72 -5.43 -0.09 -7.70
N LYS A 73 -5.25 -0.65 -8.90
CA LYS A 73 -3.99 -0.58 -9.63
C LYS A 73 -3.55 0.88 -9.85
N LEU A 74 -4.44 1.73 -10.34
CA LEU A 74 -4.15 3.15 -10.58
C LEU A 74 -3.78 3.88 -9.28
N THR A 75 -4.47 3.57 -8.18
CA THR A 75 -4.21 4.19 -6.87
C THR A 75 -2.83 3.79 -6.34
N ILE A 76 -2.44 2.52 -6.48
CA ILE A 76 -1.10 2.04 -6.11
C ILE A 76 -0.02 2.68 -6.99
N GLU A 77 -0.27 2.80 -8.29
CA GLU A 77 0.65 3.48 -9.21
C GLU A 77 0.84 4.96 -8.84
N GLU A 78 -0.23 5.67 -8.48
CA GLU A 78 -0.18 7.06 -8.00
C GLU A 78 0.66 7.18 -6.72
N MET A 79 0.49 6.28 -5.75
CA MET A 79 1.34 6.24 -4.55
C MET A 79 2.81 5.99 -4.90
N GLN A 80 3.10 5.02 -5.76
CA GLN A 80 4.47 4.69 -6.16
C GLN A 80 5.15 5.83 -6.95
N GLN A 81 4.39 6.66 -7.67
CA GLN A 81 4.91 7.84 -8.36
C GLN A 81 5.49 8.89 -7.40
N THR A 82 5.04 8.92 -6.13
CA THR A 82 5.65 9.78 -5.11
C THR A 82 7.09 9.39 -4.78
N GLY A 83 7.44 8.11 -5.02
CA GLY A 83 8.70 7.46 -4.67
C GLY A 83 8.62 6.58 -3.41
N CYS A 84 7.47 6.53 -2.72
CA CYS A 84 7.26 5.60 -1.62
C CYS A 84 7.12 4.15 -2.12
N VAL A 85 7.41 3.19 -1.23
CA VAL A 85 7.28 1.76 -1.47
C VAL A 85 6.11 1.24 -0.65
N VAL A 86 5.06 0.77 -1.32
CA VAL A 86 3.95 0.08 -0.67
C VAL A 86 4.41 -1.33 -0.28
N LYS A 87 4.67 -1.55 1.01
CA LYS A 87 5.17 -2.85 1.51
C LYS A 87 4.05 -3.83 1.81
N ASP A 88 3.00 -3.33 2.45
CA ASP A 88 1.84 -4.14 2.78
C ASP A 88 0.61 -3.24 2.78
N LEU A 89 -0.30 -3.51 1.85
CA LEU A 89 -1.53 -2.73 1.72
C LEU A 89 -2.53 -3.06 2.85
N ASP A 90 -2.55 -4.29 3.35
CA ASP A 90 -3.52 -4.73 4.37
C ASP A 90 -3.28 -4.05 5.71
N THR A 91 -2.01 -3.94 6.09
CA THR A 91 -1.60 -3.24 7.31
C THR A 91 -1.35 -1.75 7.10
N GLY A 92 -1.41 -1.29 5.85
CA GLY A 92 -1.14 0.09 5.49
C GLY A 92 0.31 0.50 5.72
N LEU A 93 1.25 -0.38 5.41
CA LEU A 93 2.68 -0.20 5.61
C LEU A 93 3.36 0.42 4.38
N LEU A 94 3.98 1.58 4.58
CA LEU A 94 4.74 2.31 3.58
C LEU A 94 6.19 2.50 4.04
N ASP A 95 7.10 2.29 3.10
CA ASP A 95 8.52 2.58 3.29
C ASP A 95 8.99 3.68 2.36
N PHE A 96 9.87 4.55 2.85
CA PHE A 96 10.49 5.62 2.06
C PHE A 96 12.00 5.39 2.04
N PRO A 97 12.62 5.19 0.85
CA PRO A 97 14.08 5.06 0.76
C PRO A 97 14.78 6.29 1.34
N CYS A 98 15.84 6.10 2.12
CA CYS A 98 16.57 7.18 2.79
C CYS A 98 18.04 6.77 2.94
N PHE A 99 18.95 7.76 3.09
CA PHE A 99 20.31 7.48 3.53
C PHE A 99 20.44 7.77 5.03
N TYR A 100 21.13 6.89 5.75
CA TYR A 100 21.56 7.12 7.12
C TYR A 100 23.04 6.72 7.26
N ARG A 101 23.89 7.69 7.65
CA ARG A 101 25.36 7.52 7.73
C ARG A 101 25.97 6.94 6.43
N GLY A 102 25.47 7.41 5.28
CA GLY A 102 25.94 6.98 3.96
C GLY A 102 25.48 5.59 3.51
N ARG A 103 24.57 4.94 4.25
CA ARG A 103 23.96 3.65 3.87
C ARG A 103 22.50 3.82 3.54
N GLU A 104 22.00 3.07 2.58
CA GLU A 104 20.56 3.02 2.32
C GLU A 104 19.83 2.32 3.46
N VAL A 105 18.70 2.92 3.84
CA VAL A 105 17.74 2.44 4.82
C VAL A 105 16.34 2.80 4.33
N TYR A 106 15.32 2.31 5.04
CA TYR A 106 13.94 2.72 4.83
C TYR A 106 13.42 3.43 6.06
N LEU A 107 12.82 4.59 5.86
CA LEU A 107 11.88 5.20 6.80
C LEU A 107 10.57 4.42 6.72
N CYS A 108 10.01 4.03 7.85
CA CYS A 108 8.92 3.07 7.89
C CYS A 108 7.72 3.67 8.63
N TRP A 109 6.59 3.77 7.93
CA TRP A 109 5.34 4.33 8.44
C TRP A 109 4.21 3.34 8.26
N ARG A 110 3.35 3.25 9.28
CA ARG A 110 2.13 2.45 9.22
C ARG A 110 0.90 3.32 9.40
N LEU A 111 -0.16 3.03 8.65
CA LEU A 111 -1.45 3.69 8.78
C LEU A 111 -1.90 3.78 10.25
N GLY A 112 -2.25 5.00 10.66
CA GLY A 112 -2.64 5.32 12.04
C GLY A 112 -1.50 5.87 12.91
N GLU A 113 -0.24 5.83 12.44
CA GLU A 113 0.87 6.55 13.07
C GLU A 113 0.81 8.04 12.70
N HIS A 114 1.01 8.94 13.67
CA HIS A 114 0.96 10.39 13.46
C HIS A 114 2.08 10.93 12.54
N GLY A 115 3.18 10.20 12.43
CA GLY A 115 4.37 10.59 11.68
C GLY A 115 5.35 9.43 11.61
N ILE A 116 6.47 9.64 10.93
CA ILE A 116 7.47 8.59 10.72
C ILE A 116 8.35 8.53 11.97
N SER A 117 8.11 7.52 12.81
CA SER A 117 8.82 7.35 14.09
C SER A 117 9.95 6.33 14.03
N HIS A 118 10.06 5.56 12.95
CA HIS A 118 11.01 4.46 12.85
C HIS A 118 11.62 4.34 11.46
N TRP A 119 12.80 3.74 11.41
CA TRP A 119 13.50 3.32 10.21
C TRP A 119 13.95 1.86 10.35
N HIS A 120 14.36 1.21 9.27
CA HIS A 120 15.00 -0.11 9.31
C HIS A 120 16.00 -0.25 8.17
N GLY A 121 16.92 -1.22 8.29
CA GLY A 121 17.82 -1.60 7.21
C GLY A 121 17.07 -2.21 6.02
N ILE A 122 17.72 -2.22 4.85
CA ILE A 122 17.11 -2.71 3.59
C ILE A 122 16.61 -4.17 3.67
N ASP A 123 17.26 -5.00 4.49
CA ASP A 123 16.96 -6.44 4.64
C ASP A 123 16.17 -6.78 5.93
N GLU A 124 15.89 -5.78 6.77
CA GLU A 124 15.30 -6.00 8.11
C GLU A 124 13.76 -5.99 8.11
N GLY A 125 13.16 -5.17 7.24
CA GLY A 125 11.71 -4.96 7.18
C GLY A 125 11.10 -4.44 8.49
N PHE A 126 9.78 -4.56 8.63
CA PHE A 126 9.03 -4.04 9.77
C PHE A 126 9.48 -4.60 11.14
N ALA A 127 9.92 -5.85 11.20
CA ALA A 127 10.35 -6.49 12.45
C ALA A 127 11.66 -5.91 13.02
N GLY A 128 12.50 -5.29 12.16
CA GLY A 128 13.75 -4.66 12.58
C GLY A 128 13.67 -3.14 12.72
N ARG A 129 12.47 -2.58 12.94
CA ARG A 129 12.27 -1.14 13.16
C ARG A 129 13.13 -0.64 14.33
N LYS A 130 13.84 0.44 14.08
CA LYS A 130 14.64 1.22 15.02
C LYS A 130 14.04 2.62 15.12
N PRO A 131 14.02 3.23 16.31
CA PRO A 131 13.45 4.55 16.47
C PRO A 131 14.24 5.59 15.68
N VAL A 132 13.54 6.62 15.22
CA VAL A 132 14.14 7.88 14.77
C VAL A 132 14.59 8.65 16.01
N ASP A 133 15.89 8.62 16.29
CA ASP A 133 16.52 9.30 17.42
C ASP A 133 17.36 10.52 16.96
N GLU A 134 17.98 11.23 17.90
CA GLU A 134 18.81 12.40 17.59
C GLU A 134 19.98 12.07 16.65
N ASP A 135 20.53 10.87 16.74
CA ASP A 135 21.61 10.43 15.87
C ASP A 135 21.12 10.22 14.44
N PHE A 136 19.96 9.58 14.26
CA PHE A 136 19.32 9.46 12.96
C PHE A 136 19.02 10.83 12.37
N LEU A 137 18.38 11.71 13.14
CA LEU A 137 18.03 13.07 12.69
C LEU A 137 19.27 13.84 12.22
N SER A 138 20.40 13.69 12.90
CA SER A 138 21.65 14.37 12.54
C SER A 138 22.32 13.82 11.26
N HIS A 139 22.16 12.52 10.99
CA HIS A 139 22.93 11.81 9.95
C HIS A 139 22.10 11.23 8.79
N HIS A 140 20.77 11.43 8.79
CA HIS A 140 19.92 11.03 7.68
C HIS A 140 19.94 12.06 6.55
N ARG A 141 19.83 11.63 5.30
CA ARG A 141 19.83 12.50 4.12
C ARG A 141 18.93 11.89 3.02
N GLY A 142 18.28 12.76 2.25
CA GLY A 142 17.61 12.42 0.99
C GLY A 142 18.54 12.59 -0.20
N ASP A 143 17.98 12.53 -1.40
CA ASP A 143 18.70 12.95 -2.62
C ASP A 143 19.06 14.44 -2.53
N PRO A 144 20.20 14.87 -3.09
CA PRO A 144 20.53 16.29 -3.18
C PRO A 144 19.47 17.03 -4.01
N PRO A 145 19.12 18.29 -3.65
CA PRO A 145 18.26 19.12 -4.48
C PRO A 145 18.94 19.32 -5.84
N ASN A 146 18.20 19.05 -6.92
CA ASN A 146 18.63 19.34 -8.30
C ASN A 146 18.75 20.85 -8.56
#